data_AF-A0AAE7NN07-F1
#
_entry.id   AF-A0AAE7NN07-F1
#
_cell.length_a   1.000
_cell.length_b   1.000
_cell.length_c   1.000
_cell.angle_alpha   90.00
_cell.angle_beta   90.00
_cell.angle_gamma   90.00
#
_symmetry.space_group_name_H-M   'P 1'
#
loop_
_entity.id
_entity.type
_entity.pdbx_description
1 polymer ?
#
loop_
_entity_poly.entity_id
_entity_poly.type
_entity_poly.pdbx_seq_one_letter_code
_entity_poly.pdbx_strand_id
1 'polypeptide(L)' 'MAFLLTSIIMLRISSPPLQARQEQFDTCSYCNDRLNKVESFLDTRNGKPVRIFKCTDCQKFTWDD' A
#
# COMPACT_ATOMS: atom_id res chain seq x y z
N MET A 1 9.53 56.58 16.31
CA MET A 1 10.32 55.47 15.75
C MET A 1 9.54 54.18 15.99
N ALA A 2 8.80 53.72 14.98
CA ALA A 2 7.96 52.52 15.06
C ALA A 2 8.74 51.33 14.52
N PHE A 3 8.86 50.25 15.29
CA PHE A 3 9.39 48.97 14.82
C PHE A 3 8.29 47.91 14.95
N LEU A 4 7.72 47.58 13.79
CA LEU A 4 6.78 46.47 13.60
C LEU A 4 7.58 45.16 13.69
N LEU A 5 7.35 44.39 14.76
CA LEU A 5 7.85 43.01 14.88
C LEU A 5 6.83 42.09 14.22
N THR A 6 7.06 41.75 12.96
CA THR A 6 6.28 40.73 12.24
C THR A 6 6.76 39.35 12.67
N SER A 7 6.00 38.70 13.55
CA SER A 7 6.17 37.29 13.92
C SER A 7 5.81 36.40 12.74
N ILE A 8 6.82 35.76 12.15
CA ILE A 8 6.64 34.76 11.08
C ILE A 8 6.25 33.44 11.75
N ILE A 9 4.97 33.09 11.68
CA ILE A 9 4.44 31.81 12.13
C ILE A 9 4.92 30.74 11.14
N MET A 10 5.94 29.97 11.54
CA MET A 10 6.40 28.79 10.80
C MET A 10 5.34 27.68 10.94
N LEU A 11 4.43 27.56 9.97
CA LEU A 11 3.52 26.41 9.88
C LEU A 11 4.33 25.13 9.62
N ARG A 12 4.49 24.32 10.68
CA ARG A 12 4.96 22.94 10.58
C ARG A 12 3.87 22.11 9.89
N ILE A 13 4.03 21.90 8.58
CA ILE A 13 3.22 20.95 7.83
C ILE A 13 3.72 19.56 8.22
N SER A 14 3.11 18.96 9.24
CA SER A 14 3.30 17.56 9.59
C SER A 14 2.57 16.72 8.55
N SER A 15 3.23 16.38 7.46
CA SER A 15 2.73 15.39 6.51
C SER A 15 2.51 14.06 7.26
N PRO A 16 1.30 13.46 7.24
CA PRO A 16 1.14 12.13 7.81
C PRO A 16 2.07 11.16 7.06
N PRO A 17 2.69 10.19 7.77
CA PRO A 17 3.42 9.15 7.07
C PRO A 17 2.44 8.49 6.09
N LEU A 18 2.85 8.36 4.84
CA LEU A 18 2.22 7.48 3.87
C LEU A 18 2.28 6.07 4.47
N GLN A 19 1.31 5.72 5.31
CA GLN A 19 1.01 4.35 5.66
C GLN A 19 0.64 3.71 4.33
N ALA A 20 1.63 3.04 3.73
CA ALA A 20 1.38 2.10 2.66
C ALA A 20 0.26 1.21 3.18
N ARG A 21 -0.94 1.41 2.62
CA ARG A 21 -2.12 0.62 2.91
C ARG A 21 -1.66 -0.81 2.68
N GLN A 22 -1.41 -1.56 3.75
CA GLN A 22 -1.12 -2.98 3.66
C GLN A 22 -2.43 -3.59 3.17
N GLU A 23 -2.53 -3.67 1.85
CA GLU A 23 -3.62 -4.29 1.13
C GLU A 23 -3.60 -5.75 1.53
N GLN A 24 -4.34 -6.07 2.60
CA GLN A 24 -5.23 -7.21 2.87
C GLN A 24 -4.89 -8.63 2.35
N PHE A 25 -3.74 -8.85 1.72
CA PHE A 25 -3.31 -10.10 1.10
C PHE A 25 -2.17 -10.75 1.87
N ASP A 26 -1.91 -10.37 3.12
CA ASP A 26 -0.86 -10.99 3.93
C ASP A 26 -1.15 -12.48 4.23
N THR A 27 -2.41 -12.90 4.16
CA THR A 27 -2.85 -14.25 4.52
C THR A 27 -3.77 -14.89 3.48
N CYS A 28 -3.58 -16.19 3.27
CA CYS A 28 -4.39 -16.98 2.36
C CYS A 28 -5.69 -17.43 3.05
N SER A 29 -6.83 -17.23 2.38
CA SER A 29 -8.15 -17.55 2.94
C SER A 29 -8.42 -19.03 3.23
N TYR A 30 -7.56 -19.95 2.78
CA TYR A 30 -7.72 -21.39 3.00
C TYR A 30 -6.88 -21.90 4.18
N CYS A 31 -5.60 -21.55 4.19
CA CYS A 31 -4.57 -22.02 5.13
C CYS A 31 -4.35 -21.00 6.27
N ASN A 32 -4.85 -19.75 6.15
CA ASN A 32 -4.46 -18.59 6.97
C ASN A 32 -2.94 -18.34 7.04
N ASP A 33 -2.20 -18.94 6.12
CA ASP A 33 -0.74 -18.82 6.01
C ASP A 33 -0.35 -17.74 4.99
N ARG A 34 0.94 -17.40 4.95
CA ARG A 34 1.50 -16.33 4.13
C ARG A 34 1.35 -16.60 2.64
N LEU A 35 0.88 -15.56 1.95
CA LEU A 35 0.85 -15.48 0.51
C LEU A 35 2.17 -14.93 -0.02
N ASN A 36 2.79 -15.64 -0.96
CA ASN A 36 3.94 -15.16 -1.70
C ASN A 36 3.49 -14.62 -3.05
N LYS A 37 3.89 -13.40 -3.37
CA LYS A 37 3.69 -12.84 -4.72
C LYS A 37 4.53 -13.63 -5.71
N VAL A 38 3.89 -14.16 -6.75
CA VAL A 38 4.55 -14.93 -7.82
C VAL A 38 4.72 -14.07 -9.05
N GLU A 39 3.67 -13.33 -9.43
CA GLU A 39 3.67 -12.57 -10.67
C GLU A 39 2.88 -11.27 -10.52
N SER A 40 3.19 -10.28 -11.34
CA SER A 40 2.36 -9.09 -11.51
C SER A 40 2.44 -8.58 -12.93
N PHE A 41 1.30 -8.24 -13.50
CA PHE A 41 1.18 -7.64 -14.81
C PHE A 41 0.15 -6.53 -14.81
N LEU A 42 0.23 -5.63 -15.79
CA LEU A 42 -0.75 -4.57 -15.97
C LEU A 42 -1.91 -5.12 -16.81
N ASP A 43 -3.13 -5.14 -16.25
CA ASP A 43 -4.31 -5.40 -17.04
C ASP A 43 -4.62 -4.16 -17.88
N THR A 44 -4.37 -4.26 -19.19
CA THR A 44 -4.58 -3.17 -20.15
C THR A 44 -6.04 -2.81 -20.35
N ARG A 45 -6.98 -3.67 -19.94
CA ARG A 45 -8.42 -3.38 -20.01
C ARG A 45 -8.87 -2.44 -18.91
N ASN A 46 -8.37 -2.68 -17.69
CA ASN A 46 -8.77 -1.94 -16.49
C ASN A 46 -7.75 -0.87 -16.07
N GLY A 47 -6.56 -0.87 -16.67
CA GLY A 47 -5.46 0.04 -16.31
C GLY A 47 -4.90 -0.23 -14.90
N LYS A 48 -5.14 -1.42 -14.35
CA LYS A 48 -4.75 -1.79 -12.99
C LYS A 48 -3.70 -2.90 -12.98
N PRO A 49 -2.76 -2.89 -12.03
CA PRO A 49 -1.84 -4.00 -11.84
C PRO A 49 -2.58 -5.19 -11.22
N VAL A 50 -2.64 -6.30 -11.94
CA VAL A 50 -3.10 -7.58 -11.40
C VAL A 50 -1.90 -8.27 -10.76
N ARG A 51 -2.09 -8.73 -9.53
CA ARG A 51 -1.06 -9.42 -8.74
C ARG A 51 -1.51 -10.86 -8.48
N ILE A 52 -0.66 -11.82 -8.81
CA ILE A 52 -0.88 -13.24 -8.52
C ILE A 52 -0.04 -13.61 -7.31
N PHE A 53 -0.68 -14.25 -6.33
CA PHE A 53 -0.07 -14.77 -5.13
C PHE A 53 -0.27 -16.28 -5.00
N LYS A 54 0.60 -16.94 -4.23
CA LYS A 54 0.55 -18.38 -3.95
C LYS A 54 0.75 -18.62 -2.46
N CYS A 55 -0.14 -19.39 -1.81
CA CYS A 55 0.05 -19.81 -0.41
C CYS A 55 1.28 -20.71 -0.32
N THR A 56 2.12 -20.48 0.67
CA THR A 56 3.31 -21.30 0.92
C THR A 56 2.92 -22.72 1.34
N ASP A 57 1.96 -22.82 2.26
CA ASP A 57 1.48 -24.10 2.80
C ASP A 57 0.60 -24.88 1.81
N CYS A 58 -0.57 -24.36 1.43
CA CYS A 58 -1.51 -25.11 0.59
C CYS A 58 -1.26 -24.99 -0.92
N GLN A 59 -0.24 -24.22 -1.34
CA GLN A 59 0.16 -24.04 -2.75
C GLN A 59 -0.94 -23.49 -3.68
N LYS A 60 -2.07 -23.01 -3.14
CA LYS A 60 -3.16 -22.41 -3.91
C LYS A 60 -2.81 -21.02 -4.41
N PHE A 61 -3.29 -20.72 -5.62
CA PHE A 61 -3.16 -19.41 -6.23
C PHE A 61 -4.35 -18.51 -5.90
N THR A 62 -4.09 -17.23 -5.70
CA THR A 62 -5.09 -16.17 -5.54
C THR A 62 -4.64 -14.93 -6.29
N TRP A 63 -5.57 -14.09 -6.72
CA TRP A 63 -5.28 -12.82 -7.37
C TRP A 63 -6.06 -11.68 -6.73
N ASP A 64 -5.52 -10.47 -6.87
CA ASP A 64 -6.15 -9.20 -6.51
C ASP A 64 -6.83 -8.62 -7.77
N ASP A 65 -8.13 -8.29 -7.67
CA ASP A 65 -8.98 -7.73 -8.74
C ASP A 65 -9.30 -6.24 -8.47
#